data_AF-A0A7S2A7D9-F1
#
_entry.id   AF-A0A7S2A7D9-F1
#
_cell.length_a   1.000
_cell.length_b   1.000
_cell.length_c   1.000
_cell.angle_alpha   90.00
_cell.angle_beta   90.00
_cell.angle_gamma   90.00
#
_symmetry.space_group_name_H-M   'P 1'
#
loop_
_entity.id
_entity.type
_entity.pdbx_description
1 polymer ?
#
loop_
_entity_poly.entity_id
_entity_poly.type
_entity_poly.pdbx_seq_one_letter_code
_entity_poly.pdbx_strand_id
1 'polypeptide(L)'
;MAMVTAGRSGMPPGSDPKKWSARFPVYQIDFTAVASGKRIASSKRRGRWRFGFSNRDALEAGETGTSCRGEEHDVTIVWSVTSGKRLILADGQEVHYSTNRSGVLEYSWTMRGNHVLKVIAHAAPAMSPTPGFRQYDLYVDGQSFFNMPKVYELGLKGPIPSHDRVPGVIDRAERSQASRSPPSRDHGGGGGGGG
;
A
#
# COMPACT_ATOMS: atom_id res chain seq x y z
N MET A 1 -20.91 48.44 8.83
CA MET A 1 -19.71 47.58 8.94
C MET A 1 -20.16 46.24 9.50
N ALA A 2 -19.91 45.07 8.92
CA ALA A 2 -19.08 44.68 7.80
C ALA A 2 -19.66 43.40 7.16
N MET A 3 -19.65 43.41 5.81
CA MET A 3 -19.21 42.37 4.87
C MET A 3 -19.10 40.88 5.28
N VAL A 4 -19.66 40.04 4.36
CA VAL A 4 -19.00 38.90 3.67
C VAL A 4 -18.97 37.57 4.48
N THR A 5 -19.35 36.39 3.97
CA THR A 5 -19.28 35.81 2.61
C THR A 5 -20.26 34.63 2.48
N ALA A 6 -20.83 34.46 1.29
CA ALA A 6 -21.24 33.16 0.77
C ALA A 6 -20.04 32.19 0.80
N GLY A 7 -20.18 30.96 1.25
CA GLY A 7 -20.74 29.90 0.42
C GLY A 7 -19.70 29.36 -0.55
N ARG A 8 -18.90 28.38 -0.12
CA ARG A 8 -18.39 27.33 -1.01
C ARG A 8 -18.81 25.97 -0.45
N SER A 9 -19.72 25.36 -1.20
CA SER A 9 -19.97 23.92 -1.38
C SER A 9 -18.78 23.05 -0.99
N GLY A 10 -18.92 21.89 -0.36
CA GLY A 10 -20.08 21.07 -0.06
C GLY A 10 -19.51 19.70 0.30
N MET A 11 -19.34 19.44 1.58
CA MET A 11 -19.08 18.10 2.13
C MET A 11 -20.36 17.60 2.79
N PRO A 12 -20.69 16.31 2.69
CA PRO A 12 -21.85 15.75 3.36
C PRO A 12 -21.75 16.02 4.87
N PRO A 13 -22.84 16.42 5.53
CA PRO A 13 -22.83 16.70 6.96
C PRO A 13 -22.52 15.41 7.73
N GLY A 14 -21.32 15.32 8.30
CA GLY A 14 -20.92 14.23 9.20
C GLY A 14 -19.51 13.63 9.03
N SER A 15 -18.76 14.00 7.99
CA SER A 15 -17.39 13.50 7.80
C SER A 15 -16.33 14.55 8.16
N ASP A 16 -15.78 14.46 9.37
CA ASP A 16 -14.57 15.20 9.74
C ASP A 16 -13.44 14.86 8.75
N PRO A 17 -12.74 15.84 8.16
CA PRO A 17 -11.55 15.55 7.36
C PRO A 17 -10.45 14.86 8.18
N LYS A 18 -10.45 15.04 9.51
CA LYS A 18 -9.62 14.28 10.47
C LYS A 18 -10.02 12.80 10.61
N LYS A 19 -11.23 12.38 10.23
CA LYS A 19 -11.68 10.98 10.30
C LYS A 19 -11.13 10.12 9.16
N TRP A 20 -10.82 10.70 8.00
CA TRP A 20 -10.29 9.95 6.86
C TRP A 20 -8.83 9.54 7.08
N SER A 21 -8.03 10.41 7.69
CA SER A 21 -6.64 10.13 8.10
C SER A 21 -6.52 9.20 9.32
N ALA A 22 -7.63 8.85 10.00
CA ALA A 22 -7.62 8.24 11.33
C ALA A 22 -8.04 6.76 11.40
N ARG A 23 -8.16 6.04 10.27
CA ARG A 23 -8.45 4.59 10.30
C ARG A 23 -7.32 3.70 9.81
N PHE A 24 -6.08 4.19 9.92
CA PHE A 24 -4.82 3.44 9.76
C PHE A 24 -4.48 3.10 8.30
N PRO A 25 -3.66 3.90 7.60
CA PRO A 25 -3.18 3.52 6.29
C PRO A 25 -2.18 2.36 6.45
N VAL A 26 -2.72 1.16 6.40
CA VAL A 26 -1.97 -0.06 6.15
C VAL A 26 -1.30 0.09 4.79
N TYR A 27 -0.03 -0.24 4.69
CA TYR A 27 0.73 -0.18 3.44
C TYR A 27 1.31 -1.54 3.07
N GLN A 28 1.44 -1.77 1.77
CA GLN A 28 2.10 -2.96 1.24
C GLN A 28 3.61 -2.74 1.10
N ILE A 29 4.37 -3.78 1.41
CA ILE A 29 5.81 -3.85 1.22
C ILE A 29 6.11 -4.81 0.07
N ASP A 30 5.74 -6.08 0.24
CA ASP A 30 6.12 -7.19 -0.63
C ASP A 30 5.06 -8.29 -0.60
N PHE A 31 4.82 -8.90 -1.76
CA PHE A 31 4.10 -10.16 -1.87
C PHE A 31 4.90 -11.16 -2.70
N THR A 32 5.09 -12.37 -2.15
CA THR A 32 5.68 -13.50 -2.88
C THR A 32 4.75 -14.71 -2.82
N ALA A 33 4.62 -15.40 -3.95
CA ALA A 33 3.95 -16.70 -4.02
C ALA A 33 4.82 -17.67 -4.81
N VAL A 34 5.21 -18.76 -4.16
CA VAL A 34 6.10 -19.77 -4.74
C VAL A 34 5.49 -21.16 -4.62
N ALA A 35 5.69 -21.95 -5.68
CA ALA A 35 5.46 -23.38 -5.66
C ALA A 35 6.70 -24.05 -5.05
N SER A 36 6.52 -24.88 -4.02
CA SER A 36 7.61 -25.47 -3.21
C SER A 36 7.52 -26.99 -3.07
N GLY A 37 6.76 -27.65 -3.95
CA GLY A 37 6.61 -29.10 -3.92
C GLY A 37 7.89 -29.82 -4.38
N LYS A 38 8.36 -30.81 -3.60
CA LYS A 38 9.62 -31.52 -3.87
C LYS A 38 9.57 -32.40 -5.13
N ARG A 39 8.46 -33.11 -5.35
CA ARG A 39 8.28 -34.01 -6.51
C ARG A 39 7.45 -33.39 -7.62
N ILE A 40 6.39 -32.67 -7.25
CA ILE A 40 5.53 -31.93 -8.17
C ILE A 40 5.52 -30.50 -7.63
N ALA A 41 6.13 -29.56 -8.34
CA ALA A 41 6.32 -28.18 -7.84
C ALA A 41 5.02 -27.57 -7.30
N SER A 42 3.89 -27.77 -8.01
CA SER A 42 2.57 -27.23 -7.66
C SER A 42 1.87 -27.91 -6.46
N SER A 43 2.39 -29.03 -5.95
CA SER A 43 1.77 -29.79 -4.84
C SER A 43 1.87 -29.09 -3.49
N LYS A 44 2.86 -28.22 -3.31
CA LYS A 44 3.01 -27.37 -2.12
C LYS A 44 3.14 -25.92 -2.58
N ARG A 45 2.44 -25.03 -1.89
CA ARG A 45 2.36 -23.60 -2.17
C ARG A 45 2.78 -22.85 -0.92
N ARG A 46 3.53 -21.76 -1.11
CA ARG A 46 3.85 -20.81 -0.05
C ARG A 46 3.55 -19.41 -0.55
N GLY A 47 2.61 -18.74 0.11
CA GLY A 47 2.32 -17.32 -0.10
C GLY A 47 2.84 -16.54 1.10
N ARG A 48 3.39 -15.36 0.87
CA ARG A 48 3.92 -14.47 1.89
C ARG A 48 3.57 -13.04 1.55
N TRP A 49 2.95 -12.36 2.49
CA TRP A 49 2.65 -10.93 2.43
C TRP A 49 3.45 -10.22 3.51
N ARG A 50 4.08 -9.12 3.15
CA ARG A 50 4.69 -8.16 4.06
C ARG A 50 3.96 -6.84 3.93
N PHE A 51 3.39 -6.38 5.03
CA PHE A 51 2.68 -5.10 5.11
C PHE A 51 3.09 -4.37 6.38
N GLY A 52 2.67 -3.13 6.54
CA GLY A 52 2.84 -2.43 7.81
C GLY A 52 1.73 -1.43 8.09
N PHE A 53 1.67 -1.01 9.34
CA PHE A 53 0.84 0.09 9.79
C PHE A 53 1.67 1.36 9.80
N SER A 54 1.14 2.46 9.27
CA SER A 54 1.84 3.75 9.30
C SER A 54 2.05 4.26 10.73
N ASN A 55 3.15 4.95 10.96
CA ASN A 55 3.36 5.76 12.16
C ASN A 55 2.43 6.98 12.12
N ARG A 56 1.45 6.99 13.03
CA ARG A 56 0.44 8.05 13.11
C ARG A 56 1.03 9.41 13.49
N ASP A 57 1.97 9.44 14.43
CA ASP A 57 2.56 10.70 14.91
C ASP A 57 3.35 11.38 13.78
N ALA A 58 4.08 10.59 12.98
CA ALA A 58 4.78 11.10 11.80
C ALA A 58 3.79 11.65 10.75
N LEU A 59 2.70 10.94 10.48
CA LEU A 59 1.65 11.43 9.56
C LEU A 59 1.01 12.73 10.07
N GLU A 60 0.73 12.83 11.37
CA GLU A 60 0.17 14.03 12.00
C GLU A 60 1.16 15.20 11.99
N ALA A 61 2.47 14.93 12.06
CA ALA A 61 3.54 15.90 11.88
C ALA A 61 3.74 16.35 10.41
N GLY A 62 3.05 15.73 9.45
CA GLY A 62 3.17 16.04 8.03
C GLY A 62 4.41 15.43 7.37
N GLU A 63 5.03 14.43 8.00
CA GLU A 63 6.08 13.63 7.40
C GLU A 63 5.54 12.82 6.22
N THR A 64 6.45 12.30 5.38
CA THR A 64 6.07 11.52 4.20
C THR A 64 7.00 10.32 3.97
N GLY A 65 6.54 9.38 3.15
CA GLY A 65 7.32 8.25 2.68
C GLY A 65 7.81 7.36 3.82
N THR A 66 9.11 7.08 3.82
CA THR A 66 9.75 6.20 4.82
C THR A 66 9.69 6.74 6.24
N SER A 67 9.57 8.05 6.43
CA SER A 67 9.41 8.67 7.76
C SER A 67 8.08 8.27 8.43
N CYS A 68 7.07 7.89 7.64
CA CYS A 68 5.77 7.44 8.12
C CYS A 68 5.70 5.93 8.35
N ARG A 69 6.80 5.20 8.24
CA ARG A 69 6.86 3.75 8.47
C ARG A 69 6.60 3.43 9.95
N GLY A 70 5.72 2.48 10.23
CA GLY A 70 5.42 2.03 11.59
C GLY A 70 5.70 0.53 11.76
N GLU A 71 4.82 -0.16 12.49
CA GLU A 71 4.94 -1.60 12.75
C GLU A 71 4.74 -2.40 11.47
N GLU A 72 5.62 -3.36 11.22
CA GLU A 72 5.56 -4.22 10.03
C GLU A 72 5.35 -5.66 10.40
N HIS A 73 4.57 -6.33 9.55
CA HIS A 73 4.10 -7.67 9.79
C HIS A 73 4.34 -8.57 8.60
N ASP A 74 4.48 -9.85 8.91
CA ASP A 74 4.63 -10.95 7.96
C ASP A 74 3.49 -11.93 8.11
N VAL A 75 2.76 -12.18 7.02
CA VAL A 75 1.78 -13.26 6.96
C VAL A 75 2.25 -14.28 5.95
N THR A 76 2.46 -15.51 6.39
CA THR A 76 2.87 -16.62 5.53
C THR A 76 1.81 -17.71 5.55
N ILE A 77 1.38 -18.17 4.37
CA ILE A 77 0.65 -19.42 4.22
C ILE A 77 1.57 -20.52 3.70
N VAL A 78 1.40 -21.73 4.23
CA VAL A 78 1.98 -22.95 3.69
C VAL A 78 0.85 -23.94 3.43
N TRP A 79 0.68 -24.33 2.18
CA TRP A 79 -0.42 -25.19 1.77
C TRP A 79 0.09 -26.38 0.94
N SER A 80 -0.16 -27.58 1.44
CA SER A 80 0.00 -28.83 0.69
C SER A 80 -1.34 -29.22 0.09
N VAL A 81 -1.47 -29.12 -1.24
CA VAL A 81 -2.73 -29.39 -1.96
C VAL A 81 -3.12 -30.86 -1.85
N THR A 82 -2.16 -31.77 -2.00
CA THR A 82 -2.40 -33.22 -2.03
C THR A 82 -2.80 -33.78 -0.66
N SER A 83 -2.08 -33.38 0.38
CA SER A 83 -2.39 -33.82 1.75
C SER A 83 -3.49 -33.00 2.40
N GLY A 84 -3.85 -31.83 1.84
CA GLY A 84 -4.79 -30.88 2.42
C GLY A 84 -4.25 -30.11 3.62
N LYS A 85 -2.95 -30.24 3.97
CA LYS A 85 -2.37 -29.56 5.13
C LYS A 85 -2.24 -28.06 4.85
N ARG A 86 -2.75 -27.23 5.75
CA ARG A 86 -2.78 -25.76 5.64
C ARG A 86 -2.26 -25.18 6.94
N LEU A 87 -1.28 -24.30 6.85
CA LEU A 87 -0.69 -23.57 7.96
C LEU A 87 -0.69 -22.08 7.62
N ILE A 88 -1.10 -21.24 8.56
CA ILE A 88 -0.98 -19.79 8.48
C ILE A 88 -0.12 -19.33 9.65
N LEU A 89 0.90 -18.55 9.33
CA LEU A 89 1.80 -17.92 10.29
C LEU A 89 1.61 -16.41 10.21
N ALA A 90 1.52 -15.75 11.36
CA ALA A 90 1.63 -14.29 11.49
C ALA A 90 2.85 -13.98 12.35
N ASP A 91 3.81 -13.22 11.82
CA ASP A 91 5.07 -12.87 12.47
C ASP A 91 5.86 -14.10 12.99
N GLY A 92 5.79 -15.19 12.23
CA GLY A 92 6.42 -16.47 12.56
C GLY A 92 5.65 -17.33 13.58
N GLN A 93 4.55 -16.83 14.15
CA GLN A 93 3.69 -17.56 15.08
C GLN A 93 2.52 -18.24 14.35
N GLU A 94 2.19 -19.45 14.75
CA GLU A 94 1.03 -20.17 14.20
C GLU A 94 -0.27 -19.52 14.64
N VAL A 95 -1.07 -19.08 13.67
CA VAL A 95 -2.42 -18.54 13.90
C VAL A 95 -3.52 -19.47 13.38
N HIS A 96 -3.15 -20.44 12.53
CA HIS A 96 -4.07 -21.45 12.03
C HIS A 96 -3.34 -22.69 11.53
N TYR A 97 -3.86 -23.86 11.91
CA TYR A 97 -3.50 -25.13 11.31
C TYR A 97 -4.76 -25.93 10.99
N SER A 98 -4.82 -26.54 9.80
CA SER A 98 -5.91 -27.44 9.44
C SER A 98 -5.49 -28.47 8.41
N THR A 99 -6.27 -29.55 8.31
CA THR A 99 -6.15 -30.53 7.23
C THR A 99 -7.49 -30.62 6.49
N ASN A 100 -7.56 -30.00 5.32
CA ASN A 100 -8.76 -29.98 4.47
C ASN A 100 -8.34 -29.94 2.99
N ARG A 101 -9.00 -30.75 2.15
CA ARG A 101 -8.71 -30.87 0.71
C ARG A 101 -9.56 -29.96 -0.19
N SER A 102 -10.39 -29.08 0.38
CA SER A 102 -11.11 -28.06 -0.36
C SER A 102 -10.17 -27.25 -1.26
N GLY A 103 -10.64 -26.84 -2.43
CA GLY A 103 -9.88 -25.99 -3.35
C GLY A 103 -9.71 -24.54 -2.88
N VAL A 104 -10.31 -24.18 -1.74
CA VAL A 104 -10.25 -22.84 -1.15
C VAL A 104 -9.83 -22.91 0.31
N LEU A 105 -8.99 -21.97 0.70
CA LEU A 105 -8.64 -21.65 2.08
C LEU A 105 -9.09 -20.20 2.34
N GLU A 106 -10.03 -20.04 3.27
CA GLU A 106 -10.41 -18.74 3.81
C GLU A 106 -10.30 -18.84 5.34
N TYR A 107 -9.59 -17.89 5.93
CA TYR A 107 -9.43 -17.82 7.38
C TYR A 107 -9.26 -16.38 7.82
N SER A 108 -9.95 -16.01 8.91
CA SER A 108 -9.88 -14.67 9.50
C SER A 108 -9.50 -14.76 10.96
N TRP A 109 -8.69 -13.82 11.43
CA TRP A 109 -8.31 -13.69 12.83
C TRP A 109 -8.11 -12.21 13.20
N THR A 110 -8.10 -11.92 14.50
CA THR A 110 -7.85 -10.57 15.01
C THR A 110 -6.39 -10.48 15.48
N MET A 111 -5.72 -9.40 15.09
CA MET A 111 -4.37 -9.05 15.52
C MET A 111 -4.40 -7.97 16.62
N ARG A 112 -3.24 -7.68 17.22
CA ARG A 112 -3.08 -6.54 18.14
C ARG A 112 -3.61 -5.26 17.48
N GLY A 113 -4.22 -4.38 18.28
CA GLY A 113 -4.83 -3.14 17.78
C GLY A 113 -6.25 -3.32 17.25
N ASN A 114 -6.86 -4.51 17.44
CA ASN A 114 -8.21 -4.84 16.96
C ASN A 114 -8.34 -4.80 15.43
N HIS A 115 -7.23 -5.07 14.74
CA HIS A 115 -7.22 -5.22 13.28
C HIS A 115 -7.68 -6.62 12.91
N VAL A 116 -8.59 -6.72 11.94
CA VAL A 116 -9.10 -7.99 11.45
C VAL A 116 -8.35 -8.35 10.17
N LEU A 117 -7.62 -9.46 10.23
CA LEU A 117 -6.91 -10.01 9.08
C LEU A 117 -7.73 -11.15 8.49
N LYS A 118 -7.71 -11.26 7.16
CA LYS A 118 -8.30 -12.38 6.43
C LYS A 118 -7.43 -12.81 5.27
N VAL A 119 -7.07 -14.08 5.24
CA VAL A 119 -6.40 -14.69 4.09
C VAL A 119 -7.41 -15.44 3.24
N ILE A 120 -7.33 -15.24 1.92
CA ILE A 120 -8.04 -16.03 0.92
C ILE A 120 -7.01 -16.62 -0.04
N ALA A 121 -7.06 -17.94 -0.23
CA ALA A 121 -6.18 -18.64 -1.15
C ALA A 121 -6.92 -19.73 -1.92
N HIS A 122 -6.68 -19.79 -3.23
CA HIS A 122 -7.23 -20.79 -4.14
C HIS A 122 -6.16 -21.80 -4.58
N ALA A 123 -6.54 -23.07 -4.61
CA ALA A 123 -5.65 -24.18 -4.94
C ALA A 123 -5.20 -24.17 -6.41
N ALA A 124 -5.90 -23.46 -7.29
CA ALA A 124 -5.56 -23.28 -8.69
C ALA A 124 -5.87 -21.82 -9.10
N PRO A 125 -5.13 -21.27 -10.09
CA PRO A 125 -5.55 -20.03 -10.73
C PRO A 125 -6.89 -20.23 -11.47
N ALA A 126 -7.59 -19.14 -11.79
CA ALA A 126 -8.76 -19.22 -12.64
C ALA A 126 -8.37 -19.79 -14.02
N MET A 127 -9.19 -20.70 -14.55
CA MET A 127 -8.95 -21.30 -15.86
C MET A 127 -9.13 -20.31 -17.01
N SER A 128 -9.95 -19.28 -16.79
CA SER A 128 -10.12 -18.13 -17.69
C SER A 128 -9.69 -16.84 -16.98
N PRO A 129 -9.25 -15.81 -17.73
CA PRO A 129 -8.95 -14.50 -17.16
C PRO A 129 -10.25 -13.85 -16.67
N THR A 130 -10.53 -14.02 -15.37
CA THR A 130 -11.64 -13.35 -14.69
C THR A 130 -11.11 -12.03 -14.11
N PRO A 131 -11.58 -10.85 -14.58
CA PRO A 131 -11.18 -9.57 -14.01
C PRO A 131 -11.38 -9.56 -12.49
N GLY A 132 -10.36 -9.13 -11.76
CA GLY A 132 -10.39 -9.06 -10.30
C GLY A 132 -10.16 -10.39 -9.56
N PHE A 133 -10.09 -11.53 -10.24
CA PHE A 133 -9.71 -12.78 -9.59
C PHE A 133 -8.25 -12.75 -9.15
N ARG A 134 -7.99 -13.10 -7.89
CA ARG A 134 -6.64 -13.30 -7.35
C ARG A 134 -6.57 -14.66 -6.71
N GLN A 135 -5.53 -15.43 -7.06
CA GLN A 135 -5.31 -16.73 -6.47
C GLN A 135 -4.99 -16.62 -4.97
N TYR A 136 -4.31 -15.56 -4.56
CA TYR A 136 -3.96 -15.30 -3.17
C TYR A 136 -4.26 -13.83 -2.87
N ASP A 137 -4.94 -13.57 -1.76
CA ASP A 137 -5.14 -12.23 -1.24
C ASP A 137 -5.09 -12.23 0.29
N LEU A 138 -4.67 -11.09 0.83
CA LEU A 138 -4.71 -10.77 2.25
C LEU A 138 -5.56 -9.52 2.39
N TYR A 139 -6.53 -9.55 3.29
CA TYR A 139 -7.30 -8.39 3.69
C TYR A 139 -6.88 -7.97 5.08
N VAL A 140 -6.71 -6.67 5.29
CA VAL A 140 -6.54 -6.05 6.60
C VAL A 140 -7.66 -5.02 6.74
N ASP A 141 -8.51 -5.19 7.75
CA ASP A 141 -9.71 -4.39 7.99
C ASP A 141 -10.63 -4.25 6.77
N GLY A 142 -10.71 -5.34 5.99
CA GLY A 142 -11.51 -5.39 4.76
C GLY A 142 -10.83 -4.77 3.52
N GLN A 143 -9.64 -4.20 3.65
CA GLN A 143 -8.86 -3.71 2.51
C GLN A 143 -7.91 -4.80 1.98
N SER A 144 -8.03 -5.13 0.69
CA SER A 144 -7.09 -6.03 -0.01
C SER A 144 -5.68 -5.45 -0.01
N PHE A 145 -4.69 -6.31 0.21
CA PHE A 145 -3.26 -6.00 0.18
C PHE A 145 -2.85 -5.27 -1.09
N PHE A 146 -3.39 -5.69 -2.23
CA PHE A 146 -3.05 -5.10 -3.53
C PHE A 146 -3.63 -3.70 -3.73
N ASN A 147 -4.62 -3.31 -2.91
CA ASN A 147 -5.21 -1.99 -2.93
C ASN A 147 -4.57 -1.04 -1.90
N MET A 148 -3.66 -1.54 -1.05
CA MET A 148 -2.93 -0.72 -0.07
C MET A 148 -1.94 0.22 -0.78
N PRO A 149 -1.63 1.40 -0.22
CA PRO A 149 -0.53 2.23 -0.66
C PRO A 149 0.82 1.54 -0.48
N LYS A 150 1.83 1.94 -1.25
CA LYS A 150 3.24 1.65 -1.04
C LYS A 150 3.82 2.60 0.01
N VAL A 151 4.95 2.22 0.62
CA VAL A 151 5.63 3.04 1.64
C VAL A 151 5.91 4.47 1.18
N TYR A 152 6.34 4.65 -0.08
CA TYR A 152 6.65 5.98 -0.62
C TYR A 152 5.42 6.87 -0.85
N GLU A 153 4.21 6.30 -0.80
CA GLU A 153 2.94 7.03 -0.98
C GLU A 153 2.39 7.56 0.35
N LEU A 154 3.00 7.18 1.48
CA LEU A 154 2.56 7.61 2.81
C LEU A 154 2.75 9.11 3.00
N GLY A 155 1.75 9.76 3.62
CA GLY A 155 1.77 11.20 3.90
C GLY A 155 1.56 12.11 2.70
N LEU A 156 1.53 11.57 1.47
CA LEU A 156 1.23 12.36 0.27
C LEU A 156 -0.26 12.75 0.24
N LYS A 157 -0.53 14.02 -0.08
CA LYS A 157 -1.90 14.55 -0.19
C LYS A 157 -2.45 14.26 -1.57
N GLY A 158 -3.49 13.43 -1.63
CA GLY A 158 -4.28 13.18 -2.85
C GLY A 158 -4.54 11.69 -3.10
N PRO A 159 -5.66 11.32 -3.73
CA PRO A 159 -5.91 9.94 -4.13
C PRO A 159 -4.98 9.61 -5.29
N ILE A 160 -4.03 8.67 -5.09
CA ILE A 160 -3.30 8.04 -6.19
C ILE A 160 -4.19 6.89 -6.69
N PRO A 161 -4.77 6.99 -7.90
CA PRO A 161 -5.60 5.93 -8.47
C PRO A 161 -4.80 4.62 -8.53
N SER A 162 -5.43 3.49 -8.21
CA SER A 162 -4.76 2.18 -8.20
C SER A 162 -4.15 1.76 -9.53
N HIS A 163 -4.60 2.35 -10.65
CA HIS A 163 -4.07 2.07 -11.98
C HIS A 163 -2.75 2.81 -12.29
N ASP A 164 -2.44 3.90 -11.60
CA ASP A 164 -1.21 4.68 -11.78
C ASP A 164 -0.05 4.17 -10.92
N ARG A 165 -0.27 3.14 -10.10
CA ARG A 165 0.70 2.59 -9.13
C ARG A 165 1.74 1.65 -9.76
N VAL A 166 2.26 2.01 -10.93
CA VAL A 166 3.35 1.30 -11.62
C VAL A 166 4.69 1.90 -11.17
N PRO A 167 5.68 1.10 -10.74
CA PRO A 167 7.00 1.61 -10.41
C PRO A 167 7.65 2.28 -11.62
N GLY A 168 7.91 3.60 -11.54
CA GLY A 168 8.84 4.26 -12.46
C GLY A 168 8.35 5.49 -13.23
N VAL A 169 7.10 5.95 -13.07
CA VAL A 169 6.64 7.19 -13.72
C VAL A 169 6.15 8.17 -12.67
N ILE A 170 7.08 8.96 -12.14
CA ILE A 170 6.71 10.21 -11.45
C ILE A 170 6.39 11.20 -12.56
N ASP A 171 5.15 11.61 -12.66
CA ASP A 171 4.74 12.60 -13.64
C ASP A 171 5.52 13.90 -13.39
N ARG A 172 6.31 14.32 -14.37
CA ARG A 172 7.30 15.41 -14.30
C ARG A 172 6.64 16.80 -14.19
N ALA A 173 5.32 16.86 -14.03
CA ALA A 173 4.52 18.06 -14.20
C ALA A 173 4.69 19.10 -13.07
N GLU A 174 5.07 18.72 -11.85
CA GLU A 174 5.14 19.68 -10.71
C GLU A 174 6.55 20.15 -10.31
N ARG A 175 7.61 19.85 -11.08
CA ARG A 175 8.96 20.39 -10.80
C ARG A 175 9.26 21.72 -11.52
N SER A 176 8.31 22.29 -12.26
CA SER A 176 8.57 23.41 -13.18
C SER A 176 8.22 24.81 -12.66
N GLN A 177 7.92 25.01 -11.36
CA GLN A 177 7.58 26.35 -10.84
C GLN A 177 8.49 26.90 -9.74
N ALA A 178 9.59 26.23 -9.40
CA ALA A 178 10.56 26.72 -8.43
C ALA A 178 11.93 26.99 -9.09
N SER A 179 11.98 27.87 -10.08
CA SER A 179 13.20 28.62 -10.41
C SER A 179 12.84 30.07 -10.71
N ARG A 180 12.63 30.83 -9.63
CA ARG A 180 12.58 32.28 -9.69
C ARG A 180 13.97 32.79 -10.10
N SER A 181 14.00 33.62 -11.12
CA SER A 181 15.15 34.34 -11.67
C SER A 181 15.91 35.14 -10.61
N PRO A 182 17.25 35.24 -10.71
CA PRO A 182 18.00 36.32 -10.08
C PRO A 182 18.14 37.52 -11.04
N PRO A 183 18.34 38.74 -10.49
CA PRO A 183 18.20 40.00 -11.21
C PRO A 183 19.39 40.33 -12.12
N SER A 184 19.07 41.02 -13.22
CA SER A 184 20.00 41.68 -14.12
C SER A 184 20.83 42.73 -13.36
N ARG A 185 22.13 42.48 -13.23
CA ARG A 185 23.11 43.52 -12.86
C ARG A 185 23.56 44.23 -14.13
N ASP A 186 23.04 45.44 -14.29
CA ASP A 186 23.55 46.47 -15.16
C ASP A 186 24.79 47.10 -14.51
N HIS A 187 25.95 46.96 -15.13
CA HIS A 187 27.18 47.71 -14.83
C HIS A 187 28.01 47.80 -16.10
N GLY A 188 28.13 49.00 -16.65
CA GLY A 188 28.82 49.27 -17.90
C GLY A 188 30.32 49.51 -17.77
N GLY A 189 30.88 49.98 -18.89
CA GLY A 189 32.07 50.83 -18.91
C GLY A 189 33.31 50.24 -19.59
N GLY A 190 33.67 50.84 -20.75
CA GLY A 190 35.04 51.01 -21.26
C GLY A 190 35.69 49.77 -21.89
N GLY A 191 36.44 49.82 -22.98
CA GLY A 191 37.11 50.93 -23.67
C GLY A 191 38.50 50.44 -24.13
N GLY A 192 38.95 50.87 -25.32
CA GLY A 192 40.29 50.62 -25.90
C GLY A 192 40.31 49.43 -26.88
N GLY A 193 40.59 49.58 -28.18
CA GLY A 193 41.71 50.31 -28.81
C GLY A 193 42.96 49.43 -28.67
N GLY A 194 43.68 48.98 -29.70
CA GLY A 194 43.84 49.30 -31.11
C GLY A 194 45.20 48.69 -31.50
N GLY A 195 45.45 48.49 -32.80
CA GLY A 195 46.76 48.04 -33.32
C GLY A 195 46.70 46.72 -34.07
#